data_AF-A0A496ZGM8-F1
#
_entry.id   AF-A0A496ZGM8-F1
#
_cell.length_a   1.000
_cell.length_b   1.000
_cell.length_c   1.000
_cell.angle_alpha   90.00
_cell.angle_beta   90.00
_cell.angle_gamma   90.00
#
_symmetry.space_group_name_H-M   'P 1'
#
loop_
_entity.id
_entity.type
_entity.pdbx_description
1 polymer ?
#
loop_
_entity_poly.entity_id
_entity_poly.type
_entity_poly.pdbx_seq_one_letter_code
_entity_poly.pdbx_strand_id
1 'polypeptide(L)'
;MKSGLIIYVVGEEPPNWDAAFESMVIKKNTKVDLVEIITANTGHFDVLDAWWSLLTKGMKRVSCMIGEFSPAGNLTLTSRELHLCG
;
A
#
# COMPACT_ATOMS: atom_id res chain seq x y z
N MET A 1 -15.06 -12.37 1.40
CA MET A 1 -13.83 -12.50 2.21
C MET A 1 -13.14 -11.14 2.19
N LYS A 2 -12.81 -10.54 3.34
CA LYS A 2 -12.22 -9.19 3.37
C LYS A 2 -10.74 -9.23 2.97
N SER A 3 -10.29 -8.24 2.21
CA SER A 3 -8.99 -8.17 1.57
C SER A 3 -8.24 -6.88 1.90
N GLY A 4 -6.95 -7.01 2.20
CA GLY A 4 -6.03 -5.90 2.42
C GLY A 4 -4.97 -5.83 1.34
N LEU A 5 -4.49 -4.63 1.06
CA LEU A 5 -3.36 -4.37 0.17
C LEU A 5 -2.33 -3.52 0.89
N ILE A 6 -1.08 -3.97 0.87
CA ILE A 6 0.09 -3.20 1.29
C ILE A 6 0.79 -2.71 0.03
N ILE A 7 1.18 -1.45 0.01
CA ILE A 7 1.93 -0.85 -1.08
C ILE A 7 3.26 -0.38 -0.52
N TYR A 8 4.32 -1.07 -0.88
CA TYR A 8 5.68 -0.68 -0.55
C TYR A 8 6.22 0.22 -1.65
N VAL A 9 6.34 1.51 -1.36
CA VAL A 9 6.78 2.51 -2.33
C VAL A 9 8.30 2.66 -2.29
N VAL A 10 8.92 2.54 -3.46
CA VAL A 10 10.34 2.79 -3.65
C VAL A 10 10.55 4.21 -4.19
N GLY A 11 11.52 4.91 -3.63
CA GLY A 11 11.86 6.28 -4.00
C GLY A 11 11.35 7.33 -3.01
N GLU A 12 11.62 8.59 -3.33
CA GLU A 12 11.23 9.72 -2.49
C GLU A 12 9.83 10.22 -2.83
N GLU A 13 9.13 10.65 -1.79
CA GLU A 13 7.78 11.19 -1.87
C GLU A 13 7.79 12.57 -2.53
N PRO A 14 6.93 12.81 -3.55
CA PRO A 14 6.75 14.14 -4.09
C PRO A 14 6.23 15.12 -3.02
N PRO A 15 6.62 16.40 -3.04
CA PRO A 15 6.20 17.38 -2.02
C PRO A 15 4.68 17.57 -1.89
N ASN A 16 3.93 17.31 -2.96
CA ASN A 16 2.48 17.46 -3.02
C ASN A 16 1.74 16.12 -2.87
N TRP A 17 2.42 15.08 -2.40
CA TRP A 17 1.84 13.75 -2.27
C TRP A 17 0.91 13.67 -1.06
N ASP A 18 -0.27 13.07 -1.26
CA ASP A 18 -1.26 12.84 -0.23
C ASP A 18 -1.57 11.34 -0.15
N ALA A 19 -1.06 10.71 0.92
CA ALA A 19 -1.25 9.29 1.19
C ALA A 19 -2.72 8.89 1.31
N ALA A 20 -3.59 9.76 1.83
CA ALA A 20 -5.02 9.47 2.00
C ALA A 20 -5.74 9.49 0.66
N PHE A 21 -5.45 10.49 -0.18
CA PHE A 21 -5.97 10.56 -1.55
C PHE A 21 -5.54 9.33 -2.38
N GLU A 22 -4.27 8.97 -2.33
CA GLU A 22 -3.72 7.85 -3.08
C GLU A 22 -4.27 6.50 -2.59
N SER A 23 -4.39 6.33 -1.27
CA SER A 23 -5.06 5.15 -0.70
C SER A 23 -6.51 5.02 -1.19
N MET A 24 -7.24 6.14 -1.29
CA MET A 24 -8.60 6.15 -1.80
C MET A 24 -8.68 5.80 -3.29
N VAL A 25 -7.80 6.37 -4.12
CA VAL A 25 -7.71 6.09 -5.56
C VAL A 25 -7.38 4.61 -5.79
N ILE A 26 -6.37 4.08 -5.10
CA ILE A 26 -5.95 2.70 -5.24
C ILE A 26 -7.03 1.74 -4.77
N LYS A 27 -7.63 2.00 -3.61
CA LYS A 27 -8.75 1.19 -3.09
C LYS A 27 -9.89 1.10 -4.10
N LYS A 28 -10.22 2.20 -4.78
CA LYS A 28 -11.25 2.23 -5.84
C LYS A 28 -10.86 1.40 -7.06
N ASN A 29 -9.59 1.44 -7.46
CA ASN A 29 -9.09 0.74 -8.65
C ASN A 29 -8.89 -0.77 -8.43
N THR A 30 -8.39 -1.18 -7.26
CA THR A 30 -8.07 -2.59 -6.94
C THR A 30 -9.21 -3.33 -6.25
N LYS A 31 -10.26 -2.62 -5.80
CA LYS A 31 -11.45 -3.17 -5.14
C LYS A 31 -11.15 -3.93 -3.84
N VAL A 32 -10.06 -3.59 -3.16
CA VAL A 32 -9.71 -4.12 -1.84
C VAL A 32 -10.47 -3.39 -0.72
N ASP A 33 -10.56 -3.99 0.47
CA ASP A 33 -11.29 -3.39 1.59
C ASP A 33 -10.44 -2.37 2.35
N LEU A 34 -9.14 -2.61 2.48
CA LEU A 34 -8.18 -1.72 3.14
C LEU A 34 -6.87 -1.63 2.36
N VAL A 35 -6.27 -0.45 2.39
CA VAL A 35 -4.96 -0.15 1.79
C VAL A 35 -4.08 0.46 2.86
N GLU A 36 -2.83 0.00 2.95
CA GLU A 36 -1.77 0.61 3.75
C GLU A 36 -0.62 0.95 2.78
N ILE A 37 -0.16 2.20 2.78
CA ILE A 37 0.96 2.67 1.93
C ILE A 37 2.16 2.93 2.82
N ILE A 38 3.29 2.33 2.46
CA ILE A 38 4.57 2.45 3.17
C ILE A 38 5.54 3.16 2.23
N THR A 39 6.17 4.21 2.72
CA THR A 39 7.13 5.03 1.97
C THR A 39 8.45 5.13 2.73
N ALA A 40 9.43 5.81 2.16
CA ALA A 40 10.67 6.07 2.88
C ALA A 40 10.47 6.94 4.14
N ASN A 41 9.44 7.82 4.17
CA ASN A 41 9.19 8.69 5.32
C ASN A 41 8.08 8.19 6.27
N THR A 42 7.53 6.98 6.11
CA THR A 42 6.61 6.39 7.11
C THR A 42 7.28 6.08 8.45
N GLY A 43 8.59 6.33 8.57
CA GLY A 43 9.34 6.24 9.82
C GLY A 43 9.59 4.79 10.20
N HIS A 44 9.18 4.40 11.41
CA HIS A 44 9.34 3.03 11.91
C HIS A 44 8.25 2.07 11.43
N PHE A 45 7.21 2.56 10.75
CA PHE A 45 6.10 1.73 10.30
C PHE A 45 6.47 1.02 8.98
N ASP A 46 6.62 -0.31 9.05
CA ASP A 46 7.09 -1.13 7.94
C ASP A 46 6.02 -2.11 7.39
N VAL A 47 6.45 -3.00 6.49
CA VAL A 47 5.56 -4.00 5.84
C VAL A 47 4.99 -4.97 6.86
N LEU A 48 5.75 -5.31 7.90
CA LEU A 48 5.33 -6.22 8.95
C LEU A 48 4.28 -5.55 9.84
N ASP A 49 4.47 -4.28 10.20
CA ASP A 49 3.48 -3.50 10.95
C ASP A 49 2.17 -3.33 10.17
N ALA A 50 2.26 -3.00 8.88
CA ALA A 50 1.10 -2.89 8.00
C ALA A 50 0.36 -4.23 7.87
N TRP A 51 1.10 -5.34 7.73
CA TRP A 51 0.51 -6.66 7.68
C TRP A 51 -0.23 -7.01 8.96
N TRP A 52 0.39 -6.77 10.12
CA TRP A 52 -0.25 -6.97 11.42
C TRP A 52 -1.48 -6.09 11.62
N SER A 53 -1.41 -4.81 11.23
CA SER A 53 -2.54 -3.87 11.23
C SER A 53 -3.72 -4.39 10.40
N LEU A 54 -3.47 -4.92 9.19
CA LEU A 54 -4.52 -5.46 8.33
C LEU A 54 -5.14 -6.75 8.90
N LEU A 55 -4.31 -7.63 9.47
CA LEU A 55 -4.78 -8.87 10.12
C LEU A 55 -5.68 -8.56 11.33
N THR A 56 -5.26 -7.64 12.21
CA THR A 56 -6.05 -7.23 13.38
C THR A 56 -7.35 -6.51 13.01
N LYS A 57 -7.40 -5.86 11.84
CA LYS A 57 -8.63 -5.29 11.25
C LYS A 57 -9.51 -6.33 10.52
N GLY A 58 -9.15 -7.62 10.57
CA GLY A 58 -9.95 -8.72 10.05
C GLY A 58 -9.82 -8.98 8.54
N MET A 59 -8.75 -8.50 7.91
CA MET A 59 -8.43 -8.85 6.52
C MET A 59 -7.91 -10.28 6.48
N LYS A 60 -8.53 -11.14 5.67
CA LYS A 60 -8.19 -12.58 5.56
C LYS A 60 -7.32 -12.90 4.34
N ARG A 61 -7.22 -11.98 3.40
CA ARG A 61 -6.33 -12.06 2.25
C ARG A 61 -5.56 -10.75 2.19
N VAL A 62 -4.26 -10.80 2.40
CA VAL A 62 -3.41 -9.62 2.30
C VAL A 62 -2.43 -9.82 1.15
N SER A 63 -2.35 -8.84 0.26
CA SER A 63 -1.35 -8.77 -0.80
C SER A 63 -0.39 -7.62 -0.54
N CYS A 64 0.85 -7.76 -0.99
CA CYS A 64 1.85 -6.70 -1.01
C CYS A 64 2.27 -6.43 -2.46
N MET A 65 2.32 -5.16 -2.86
CA MET A 65 2.77 -4.72 -4.17
C MET A 65 3.85 -3.66 -4.03
N ILE A 66 4.76 -3.60 -4.98
CA ILE A 66 5.75 -2.52 -5.07
C ILE A 66 5.13 -1.36 -5.86
N GLY A 67 5.23 -0.16 -5.33
CA GLY A 67 4.87 1.09 -5.99
C GLY A 67 6.09 1.95 -6.28
N GLU A 68 6.03 2.76 -7.32
CA GLU A 68 7.06 3.73 -7.68
C GLU A 68 6.40 5.06 -8.05
N PHE A 69 7.00 6.17 -7.66
CA PHE A 69 6.57 7.49 -8.11
C PHE A 69 7.01 7.73 -9.55
N SER A 70 6.05 7.99 -10.42
CA SER A 70 6.34 8.46 -11.77
C SER A 70 7.01 9.85 -11.73
N PRO A 71 7.71 10.28 -12.81
CA PRO A 71 8.25 11.63 -12.91
C PRO A 71 7.19 12.74 -12.77
N ALA A 72 5.92 12.42 -13.00
CA ALA A 72 4.78 13.32 -12.83
C ALA A 72 4.27 13.39 -11.36
N GLY A 73 4.87 12.63 -10.45
CA GLY A 73 4.50 12.57 -9.03
C GLY A 73 3.35 11.61 -8.69
N ASN A 74 2.80 10.90 -9.67
CA ASN A 74 1.73 9.91 -9.42
C ASN A 74 2.32 8.59 -8.95
N LEU A 75 1.67 7.92 -8.00
CA LEU A 75 2.04 6.57 -7.56
C LEU A 75 1.60 5.53 -8.61
N THR A 76 2.56 4.74 -9.09
CA THR A 76 2.32 3.66 -10.05
C THR A 76 2.63 2.31 -9.42
N LEU A 77 1.73 1.35 -9.58
CA LEU A 77 1.91 0.00 -9.04
C LEU A 77 2.61 -0.88 -10.08
N THR A 78 3.62 -1.61 -9.63
CA THR A 78 4.26 -2.64 -10.45
C THR A 78 3.36 -3.87 -10.57
N SER A 79 3.52 -4.66 -11.62
CA SER A 79 2.77 -5.92 -11.80
C SER A 79 3.21 -7.05 -10.85
N ARG A 80 4.10 -6.77 -9.90
CA ARG A 80 4.62 -7.75 -8.96
C ARG A 80 3.76 -7.73 -7.69
N GLU A 81 2.94 -8.76 -7.55
CA GLU A 81 2.10 -8.98 -6.38
C GLU A 81 2.62 -10.19 -5.58
N LEU A 82 2.78 -10.00 -4.28
CA LEU A 82 3.09 -11.05 -3.32
C LEU A 82 1.88 -11.28 -2.41
N HIS A 83 1.34 -12.49 -2.40
CA HIS A 83 0.32 -12.85 -1.41
C HIS A 83 0.98 -13.20 -0.09
N LEU A 84 0.57 -12.50 0.98
CA LEU A 84 1.00 -12.78 2.33
C LEU A 84 0.04 -13.80 2.95
N CYS A 85 0.58 -14.94 3.35
CA CYS A 85 -0.17 -16.01 4.00
C CYS A 85 0.15 -16.03 5.50
N GLY A 86 -0.89 -16.12 6.33
CA GLY A 86 -0.81 -16.21 7.78
C GLY A 86 -2.19 -16.27 8.40
#